data_AF-A0A353NMY9-F1
#
_entry.id   AF-A0A353NMY9-F1
#
_cell.length_a   1.000
_cell.length_b   1.000
_cell.length_c   1.000
_cell.angle_alpha   90.00
_cell.angle_beta   90.00
_cell.angle_gamma   90.00
#
_symmetry.space_group_name_H-M   'P 1'
#
loop_
_entity.id
_entity.type
_entity.pdbx_description
1 polymer ?
#
loop_
_entity_poly.entity_id
_entity_poly.type
_entity_poly.pdbx_seq_one_letter_code
_entity_poly.pdbx_strand_id
1 'polypeptide(L)'
;STCQGYPWQVLVQVNVSREDTKYGLSPEELPRFFDAVQDLGGVNVCGLMTIAPHEEDPERVRPVFKRLHHLREEMSRARPYLDLRHLSMGMTNDFEIAIEEGATLIRVGSALFS
;
A
#
# COMPACT_ATOMS: atom_id res chain seq x y z
N SER A 1 -4.81 3.63 -30.73
CA SER A 1 -6.07 2.98 -30.33
C SER A 1 -6.39 3.36 -28.90
N THR A 2 -7.19 4.39 -28.72
CA THR A 2 -7.55 4.97 -27.41
C THR A 2 -8.73 4.16 -26.85
N CYS A 3 -8.45 3.19 -25.98
CA CYS A 3 -9.50 2.56 -25.19
C CYS A 3 -10.06 3.62 -24.24
N GLN A 4 -11.27 4.07 -24.53
CA GLN A 4 -12.01 5.11 -23.83
C GLN A 4 -12.68 4.49 -22.60
N GLY A 5 -11.88 4.17 -21.56
CA GLY A 5 -12.34 3.68 -20.27
C GLY A 5 -11.80 4.57 -19.14
N TYR A 6 -12.56 4.71 -18.04
CA TYR A 6 -12.04 5.38 -16.84
C TYR A 6 -10.87 4.55 -16.27
N PRO A 7 -9.73 5.17 -15.92
CA PRO A 7 -8.57 4.41 -15.47
C PRO A 7 -8.87 3.67 -14.17
N TRP A 8 -8.46 2.40 -14.09
CA TRP A 8 -8.64 1.57 -12.90
C TRP A 8 -7.87 2.17 -11.72
N GLN A 9 -8.56 2.40 -10.61
CA GLN A 9 -7.92 2.81 -9.36
C GLN A 9 -7.16 1.61 -8.79
N VAL A 10 -5.84 1.72 -8.69
CA VAL A 10 -4.98 0.62 -8.23
C VAL A 10 -4.08 1.05 -7.09
N LEU A 11 -3.76 0.09 -6.22
CA LEU A 11 -2.78 0.24 -5.15
C LEU A 11 -1.58 -0.64 -5.46
N VAL A 12 -0.38 -0.15 -5.14
CA VAL A 12 0.84 -0.95 -5.28
C VAL A 12 1.13 -1.69 -3.98
N GLN A 13 1.20 -3.02 -4.07
CA GLN A 13 1.61 -3.85 -2.95
C GLN A 13 3.12 -3.79 -2.74
N VAL A 14 3.54 -3.44 -1.53
CA VAL A 14 4.94 -3.30 -1.12
C VAL A 14 5.26 -4.35 -0.07
N ASN A 15 6.31 -5.11 -0.31
CA ASN A 15 6.88 -6.05 0.66
C ASN A 15 7.80 -5.27 1.63
N VAL A 16 7.18 -4.61 2.61
CA VAL A 16 7.88 -3.79 3.60
C VAL A 16 8.65 -4.66 4.62
N SER A 17 8.13 -5.85 4.93
CA SER A 17 8.75 -6.79 5.88
C SER A 17 9.96 -7.54 5.31
N ARG A 18 10.19 -7.47 3.99
CA ARG A 18 11.27 -8.17 3.27
C ARG A 18 11.27 -9.68 3.48
N GLU A 19 10.08 -10.25 3.66
CA GLU A 19 9.93 -11.69 3.75
C GLU A 19 9.93 -12.28 2.34
N ASP A 20 10.87 -13.18 2.03
CA ASP A 20 11.01 -13.81 0.70
C ASP A 20 9.75 -14.57 0.27
N THR A 21 8.93 -14.98 1.24
CA THR A 21 7.66 -15.69 1.03
C THR A 21 6.51 -14.77 0.63
N LYS A 22 6.70 -13.43 0.70
CA LYS A 22 5.64 -12.45 0.44
C LYS A 22 5.80 -11.76 -0.90
N TYR A 23 4.68 -11.68 -1.61
CA TYR A 23 4.55 -10.91 -2.85
C TYR A 23 4.58 -9.40 -2.58
N GLY A 24 5.03 -8.65 -3.58
CA GLY A 24 5.06 -7.18 -3.56
C GLY A 24 6.40 -6.65 -4.01
N LEU A 25 6.43 -5.38 -4.42
CA LEU A 25 7.67 -4.69 -4.74
C LEU A 25 8.48 -4.45 -3.47
N SER A 26 9.79 -4.54 -3.57
CA SER A 26 10.66 -3.97 -2.55
C SER A 26 10.51 -2.43 -2.53
N PRO A 27 10.74 -1.78 -1.38
CA PRO A 27 10.74 -0.32 -1.30
C PRO A 27 11.66 0.36 -2.32
N GLU A 28 12.76 -0.29 -2.68
CA GLU A 28 13.77 0.19 -3.62
C GLU A 28 13.29 0.15 -5.09
N GLU A 29 12.34 -0.72 -5.41
CA GLU A 29 11.77 -0.84 -6.76
C GLU A 29 10.66 0.17 -7.04
N LEU A 30 10.03 0.72 -6.00
CA LEU A 30 8.90 1.66 -6.11
C LEU A 30 9.19 2.86 -7.04
N PRO A 31 10.34 3.56 -6.94
CA PRO A 31 10.61 4.72 -7.78
C PRO A 31 10.56 4.36 -9.27
N ARG A 32 11.31 3.30 -9.65
CA ARG A 32 11.40 2.84 -11.04
C ARG A 32 10.05 2.33 -11.54
N PHE A 33 9.29 1.65 -10.69
CA PHE A 33 7.95 1.18 -11.04
C PHE A 33 7.01 2.35 -11.36
N PHE A 34 7.00 3.38 -10.51
CA PHE A 34 6.16 4.56 -10.72
C PHE A 34 6.51 5.36 -11.96
N ASP A 35 7.79 5.43 -12.31
CA ASP A 35 8.22 6.07 -13.55
C ASP A 35 7.74 5.27 -14.79
N ALA A 36 7.69 3.94 -14.70
CA ALA A 36 7.24 3.08 -15.80
C ALA A 36 5.72 3.04 -15.98
N VAL A 37 4.93 3.12 -14.90
CA VAL A 37 3.46 3.08 -14.99
C VAL A 37 2.83 4.43 -15.38
N GLN A 38 3.60 5.53 -15.32
CA GLN A 38 3.13 6.85 -15.73
C GLN A 38 2.59 6.88 -17.16
N ASP A 39 3.17 6.07 -18.06
CA ASP A 39 2.79 6.02 -19.48
C ASP A 39 1.57 5.11 -19.75
N LEU A 40 1.05 4.43 -18.72
CA LEU A 40 -0.08 3.51 -18.85
C LEU A 40 -1.42 4.23 -18.66
N GLY A 41 -2.10 4.56 -19.76
CA GLY A 41 -3.41 5.25 -19.72
C GLY A 41 -4.58 4.44 -19.14
N GLY A 42 -4.40 3.17 -18.79
CA GLY A 42 -5.45 2.28 -18.27
C GLY A 42 -5.53 2.19 -16.75
N VAL A 43 -4.54 2.71 -16.03
CA VAL A 43 -4.44 2.59 -14.57
C VAL A 43 -4.16 3.95 -13.95
N ASN A 44 -4.70 4.17 -12.76
CA ASN A 44 -4.40 5.31 -11.92
C ASN A 44 -3.96 4.79 -10.56
N VAL A 45 -2.66 4.92 -10.30
CA VAL A 45 -2.08 4.53 -9.02
C VAL A 45 -2.47 5.55 -7.97
N CYS A 46 -3.29 5.13 -7.01
CA CYS A 46 -3.87 6.03 -6.00
C CYS A 46 -3.42 5.74 -4.57
N GLY A 47 -2.42 4.88 -4.38
CA GLY A 47 -1.87 4.59 -3.06
C GLY A 47 -0.99 3.35 -2.98
N LEU A 48 -0.62 3.01 -1.75
CA LEU A 48 0.18 1.84 -1.42
C LEU A 48 -0.62 0.83 -0.59
N MET A 49 -0.18 -0.41 -0.61
CA MET A 49 -0.74 -1.52 0.14
C MET A 49 0.37 -2.38 0.73
N THR A 50 0.16 -2.94 1.92
CA THR A 50 1.04 -3.98 2.46
C THR A 50 0.27 -5.01 3.27
N ILE A 51 0.87 -6.19 3.43
CA ILE A 51 0.42 -7.26 4.32
C ILE A 51 1.52 -7.47 5.37
N ALA A 52 1.25 -7.01 6.58
CA ALA A 52 2.13 -7.23 7.73
C ALA A 52 2.26 -8.73 8.06
N PRO A 53 3.36 -9.16 8.68
CA PRO A 53 3.46 -10.50 9.24
C PRO A 53 2.37 -10.73 10.28
N HIS A 54 1.98 -11.99 10.43
CA HIS A 54 1.11 -12.36 11.54
C HIS A 54 1.94 -12.34 12.82
N GLU A 55 1.56 -11.48 13.76
CA GLU A 55 2.22 -11.34 15.05
C GLU A 55 1.19 -11.58 16.16
N GLU A 56 1.62 -12.20 17.25
CA GLU A 56 0.79 -12.38 18.46
C GLU A 56 0.55 -11.04 19.16
N ASP A 57 1.55 -10.16 19.12
CA ASP A 57 1.49 -8.80 19.64
C ASP A 57 1.31 -7.81 18.48
N PRO A 58 0.13 -7.17 18.34
CA PRO A 58 -0.14 -6.20 17.26
C PRO A 58 0.85 -5.03 17.21
N GLU A 59 1.48 -4.65 18.32
CA GLU A 59 2.47 -3.57 18.32
C GLU A 59 3.70 -3.91 17.47
N ARG A 60 4.00 -5.20 17.28
CA ARG A 60 5.12 -5.64 16.46
C ARG A 60 4.94 -5.34 14.97
N VAL A 61 3.70 -5.12 14.51
CA VAL A 61 3.46 -4.71 13.11
C VAL A 61 3.56 -3.21 12.89
N ARG A 62 3.58 -2.38 13.96
CA ARG A 62 3.68 -0.92 13.85
C ARG A 62 4.85 -0.43 12.98
N PRO A 63 6.08 -0.97 13.08
CA PRO A 63 7.18 -0.55 12.23
C PRO A 63 6.91 -0.75 10.73
N VAL A 64 6.13 -1.78 10.38
CA VAL A 64 5.74 -2.08 8.99
C VAL A 64 4.79 -1.01 8.47
N PHE A 65 3.75 -0.67 9.23
CA PHE A 65 2.77 0.35 8.85
C PHE A 65 3.39 1.75 8.79
N LYS A 66 4.19 2.10 9.79
CA LYS A 66 4.95 3.34 9.81
C LYS A 66 5.87 3.49 8.59
N ARG A 67 6.55 2.41 8.21
CA ARG A 67 7.42 2.40 7.04
C ARG A 67 6.62 2.55 5.74
N LEU A 68 5.46 1.91 5.59
CA LEU A 68 4.60 2.10 4.42
C LEU A 68 4.13 3.56 4.31
N HIS A 69 3.73 4.17 5.43
CA HIS A 69 3.35 5.58 5.47
C HIS A 69 4.49 6.48 5.00
N HIS A 70 5.70 6.30 5.52
CA HIS A 70 6.87 7.07 5.08
C HIS A 70 7.17 6.88 3.59
N LEU A 71 7.07 5.67 3.06
CA LEU A 71 7.26 5.41 1.63
C LEU A 71 6.23 6.16 0.78
N ARG A 72 4.95 6.18 1.20
CA ARG A 72 3.93 6.97 0.52
C ARG A 72 4.28 8.46 0.50
N GLU A 73 4.68 9.03 1.63
CA GLU A 73 5.09 10.44 1.74
C GLU A 73 6.30 10.77 0.85
N GLU A 74 7.30 9.90 0.82
CA GLU A 74 8.48 10.05 -0.03
C GLU A 74 8.11 10.02 -1.51
N MET A 75 7.26 9.07 -1.91
CA MET A 75 6.83 8.92 -3.30
C MET A 75 5.90 10.05 -3.73
N SER A 76 4.97 10.50 -2.89
CA SER A 76 4.12 11.67 -3.14
C SER A 76 4.93 12.94 -3.34
N ARG A 77 5.96 13.17 -2.50
CA ARG A 77 6.83 14.35 -2.63
C ARG A 77 7.67 14.32 -3.91
N ALA A 78 8.21 13.15 -4.26
CA ALA A 78 9.01 12.99 -5.47
C ALA A 78 8.18 12.98 -6.76
N ARG A 79 6.90 12.58 -6.69
CA ARG A 79 6.01 12.37 -7.83
C ARG A 79 4.64 13.00 -7.58
N PRO A 80 4.55 14.34 -7.56
CA PRO A 80 3.30 15.05 -7.25
C PRO A 80 2.19 14.83 -8.28
N TYR A 81 2.51 14.26 -9.45
CA TYR A 81 1.53 13.84 -10.46
C TYR A 81 0.77 12.56 -10.05
N LEU A 82 1.26 11.80 -9.07
CA LEU A 82 0.56 10.66 -8.49
C LEU A 82 -0.26 11.11 -7.29
N ASP A 83 -1.57 10.86 -7.32
CA ASP A 83 -2.45 11.08 -6.18
C ASP A 83 -2.44 9.87 -5.24
N LEU A 84 -1.33 9.67 -4.53
CA LEU A 84 -1.14 8.55 -3.59
C LEU A 84 -1.89 8.76 -2.26
N ARG A 85 -3.20 9.00 -2.31
CA ARG A 85 -4.03 9.29 -1.14
C ARG A 85 -4.31 8.09 -0.23
N HIS A 86 -4.13 6.87 -0.73
CA HIS A 86 -4.52 5.67 0.01
C HIS A 86 -3.34 4.89 0.64
N LEU A 87 -3.58 4.42 1.86
CA LEU A 87 -2.80 3.37 2.53
C LEU A 87 -3.73 2.21 2.87
N SER A 88 -3.52 1.08 2.17
CA SER A 88 -4.22 -0.17 2.46
C SER A 88 -3.36 -1.06 3.34
N MET A 89 -3.61 -1.00 4.65
CA MET A 89 -2.90 -1.76 5.65
C MET A 89 -3.80 -1.99 6.87
N GLY A 90 -3.54 -3.04 7.62
CA GLY A 90 -4.43 -3.48 8.70
C GLY A 90 -5.47 -4.53 8.25
N MET A 91 -5.61 -5.55 9.07
CA MET A 91 -6.55 -6.65 9.04
C MET A 91 -7.19 -6.79 10.43
N THR A 92 -8.03 -7.81 10.63
CA THR A 92 -8.81 -8.00 11.87
C THR A 92 -8.01 -7.87 13.18
N ASN A 93 -6.74 -8.28 13.21
CA ASN A 93 -5.95 -8.31 14.45
C ASN A 93 -5.09 -7.07 14.70
N ASP A 94 -4.93 -6.19 13.70
CA ASP A 94 -3.96 -5.10 13.74
C ASP A 94 -4.48 -3.79 13.13
N PHE A 95 -5.79 -3.69 12.87
CA PHE A 95 -6.40 -2.51 12.25
C PHE A 95 -6.31 -1.25 13.13
N GLU A 96 -6.33 -1.37 14.46
CA GLU A 96 -6.20 -0.22 15.37
C GLU A 96 -4.83 0.46 15.18
N ILE A 97 -3.76 -0.33 15.21
CA ILE A 97 -2.39 0.12 14.94
C ILE A 97 -2.28 0.69 13.52
N ALA A 98 -2.93 0.05 12.54
CA ALA A 98 -2.95 0.53 11.17
C ALA A 98 -3.58 1.92 11.05
N ILE A 99 -4.71 2.17 11.73
CA ILE A 99 -5.39 3.46 11.76
C ILE A 99 -4.49 4.53 12.39
N GLU A 100 -3.85 4.22 13.52
CA GLU A 100 -2.91 5.15 14.19
C GLU A 100 -1.74 5.55 13.29
N GLU A 101 -1.23 4.63 12.48
CA GLU A 101 -0.16 4.89 11.51
C GLU A 101 -0.68 5.42 10.15
N GLY A 102 -1.96 5.79 10.06
CA GLY A 102 -2.53 6.52 8.93
C GLY A 102 -3.18 5.66 7.83
N ALA A 103 -3.63 4.43 8.14
CA ALA A 103 -4.38 3.63 7.19
C ALA A 103 -5.67 4.33 6.75
N THR A 104 -5.91 4.34 5.44
CA THR A 104 -7.17 4.86 4.86
C THR A 104 -8.10 3.75 4.43
N LEU A 105 -7.56 2.53 4.28
CA LEU A 105 -8.28 1.33 3.87
C LEU A 105 -7.81 0.18 4.77
N ILE A 106 -8.75 -0.38 5.54
CA ILE A 106 -8.52 -1.57 6.38
C ILE A 106 -9.25 -2.77 5.76
N ARG A 107 -8.74 -3.98 5.99
CA ARG A 107 -9.29 -5.22 5.40
C ARG A 107 -9.82 -6.14 6.50
N VAL A 108 -11.05 -5.90 6.93
CA VAL A 108 -11.69 -6.68 8.01
C VAL A 108 -12.55 -7.78 7.38
N GLY A 109 -12.14 -9.03 7.57
CA GLY A 109 -12.87 -10.21 7.09
C GLY A 109 -13.54 -10.94 8.23
N SER A 110 -12.75 -11.70 8.99
CA SER A 110 -13.24 -12.60 10.05
C SER A 110 -14.07 -11.92 11.13
N ALA A 111 -13.82 -10.65 11.45
CA ALA A 111 -14.61 -9.92 12.46
C ALA A 111 -16.01 -9.50 11.97
N LEU A 112 -16.28 -9.51 10.66
CA LEU A 112 -17.59 -9.14 10.11
C LEU A 112 -18.49 -10.36 9.81
N PHE A 113 -17.91 -11.54 9.60
CA PHE A 113 -18.62 -12.74 9.15
C PHE A 113 -18.44 -13.95 10.08
N SER A 114 -18.10 -13.71 11.35
CA SER A 114 -18.05 -14.73 12.41
C SER A 114 -19.42 -15.03 13.02
#